data_AF-A0A8H3H052-F1
#
_entry.id   AF-A0A8H3H052-F1
#
_cell.length_a   1.000
_cell.length_b   1.000
_cell.length_c   1.000
_cell.angle_alpha   90.00
_cell.angle_beta   90.00
_cell.angle_gamma   90.00
#
_symmetry.space_group_name_H-M   'P 1'
#
loop_
_entity.id
_entity.type
_entity.pdbx_description
1 polymer ?
#
loop_
_entity_poly.entity_id
_entity_poly.type
_entity_poly.pdbx_seq_one_letter_code
_entity_poly.pdbx_strand_id
1 'polypeptide(L)'
;MSKRSVDLDPTDGLQDTDQEYGIPRGKSNSLAHGPGELVYSSQPGTVRPWWMLGFEKRSSLGLFVFFGGAMLGYSLAKSPSMSFKELLKRFIPGEGYWFEQTFWKINIMIHIFASVPSSFFSVFCFLPITWKRWPRFHGLLGYIVSILLVISCVGAGIAGRRGQGGDLNTQSAFYMLASGAACAVILGCVQARRGALDAHREWMIRAWFYNGALITTNVTALLSAQVVTAINTYYSLWRCAEVGYVLKSADALAQAYPQCATPNALSNPNNIYVSVHASWKEGLLGRGSAMRTSYGMALWIAMIIHGVGIELYLRMTLRESKKLRELSEQRANAHEQTELQVLRKMSR
;
A
#
# COMPACT_ATOMS: atom_id res chain seq x y z
N MET A 1 45.88 76.35 -8.17
CA MET A 1 44.99 75.89 -7.08
C MET A 1 45.56 74.58 -6.55
N SER A 2 46.60 74.65 -5.72
CA SER A 2 46.58 74.44 -4.25
C SER A 2 46.16 73.01 -3.89
N LYS A 3 47.11 72.06 -3.78
CA LYS A 3 47.84 71.62 -2.55
C LYS A 3 46.89 70.91 -1.56
N ARG A 4 47.17 69.76 -0.95
CA ARG A 4 48.45 69.17 -0.53
C ARG A 4 48.22 67.71 -0.11
N SER A 5 49.23 66.89 -0.34
CA SER A 5 49.55 65.61 0.32
C SER A 5 50.00 65.79 1.78
N VAL A 6 50.35 64.67 2.45
CA VAL A 6 51.08 64.45 3.74
C VAL A 6 50.16 63.87 4.84
N ASP A 7 50.48 62.85 5.65
CA ASP A 7 51.56 61.85 5.79
C ASP A 7 51.12 60.80 6.85
N LEU A 8 51.72 59.60 6.80
CA LEU A 8 52.37 58.75 7.86
C LEU A 8 52.07 59.07 9.35
N ASP A 9 52.11 58.19 10.37
CA ASP A 9 52.36 56.75 10.63
C ASP A 9 52.10 56.57 12.17
N PRO A 10 52.70 55.68 12.99
CA PRO A 10 52.02 54.61 13.73
C PRO A 10 52.13 54.72 15.27
N THR A 11 51.74 53.63 15.94
CA THR A 11 51.99 53.23 17.35
C THR A 11 51.11 53.88 18.41
N ASP A 12 50.31 53.03 19.07
CA ASP A 12 50.39 52.92 20.52
C ASP A 12 49.98 51.51 20.95
N GLY A 13 50.90 50.84 21.63
CA GLY A 13 50.64 49.60 22.33
C GLY A 13 50.21 49.90 23.75
N LEU A 14 49.27 49.09 24.27
CA LEU A 14 49.17 48.88 25.71
C LEU A 14 48.97 47.39 25.97
N GLN A 15 49.97 46.82 26.65
CA GLN A 15 49.93 45.55 27.37
C GLN A 15 49.05 45.68 28.61
N ASP A 16 48.37 44.59 28.98
CA ASP A 16 48.10 44.07 30.35
C ASP A 16 46.83 43.20 30.29
N THR A 17 46.67 42.03 30.90
CA THR A 17 47.48 41.16 31.78
C THR A 17 46.63 39.90 32.00
N ASP A 18 47.30 38.80 32.32
CA ASP A 18 46.77 37.49 32.67
C ASP A 18 45.80 37.46 33.87
N GLN A 19 44.81 36.55 33.83
CA GLN A 19 44.26 35.78 34.97
C GLN A 19 43.18 34.81 34.43
N GLU A 20 43.50 33.54 34.18
CA GLU A 20 43.39 32.42 35.12
C GLU A 20 42.02 32.33 35.82
N TYR A 21 41.18 31.32 35.48
CA TYR A 21 40.33 30.60 36.43
C TYR A 21 39.67 29.34 35.80
N GLY A 22 40.13 28.16 36.25
CA GLY A 22 39.26 27.13 36.83
C GLY A 22 38.48 26.19 35.91
N ILE A 23 39.08 25.03 35.60
CA ILE A 23 38.37 23.78 35.27
C ILE A 23 37.73 23.21 36.54
N PRO A 24 36.43 22.87 36.56
CA PRO A 24 35.89 21.93 37.54
C PRO A 24 35.92 20.49 37.00
N ARG A 25 36.71 19.63 37.64
CA ARG A 25 36.61 18.17 37.53
C ARG A 25 35.27 17.71 38.12
N GLY A 26 34.32 17.36 37.27
CA GLY A 26 33.13 16.58 37.64
C GLY A 26 33.43 15.07 37.55
N LYS A 27 33.39 14.39 38.70
CA LYS A 27 33.57 12.94 38.85
C LYS A 27 32.57 12.14 38.01
N SER A 28 33.08 11.09 37.38
CA SER A 28 32.33 9.96 36.83
C SER A 28 31.40 9.33 37.87
N ASN A 29 30.16 9.02 37.48
CA ASN A 29 29.43 7.80 37.83
C ASN A 29 28.06 7.79 37.15
N SER A 30 27.92 7.05 36.04
CA SER A 30 26.80 6.13 35.77
C SER A 30 26.93 5.58 34.35
N LEU A 31 27.64 4.46 34.24
CA LEU A 31 27.66 3.57 33.09
C LEU A 31 26.39 2.71 33.15
N ALA A 32 25.30 3.17 32.53
CA ALA A 32 24.14 2.34 32.22
C ALA A 32 23.25 2.98 31.14
N HIS A 33 23.79 3.24 29.96
CA HIS A 33 22.99 3.48 28.77
C HIS A 33 23.31 2.43 27.71
N GLY A 34 22.45 1.42 27.64
CA GLY A 34 22.45 0.46 26.54
C GLY A 34 22.04 1.15 25.22
N PRO A 35 22.47 0.64 24.07
CA PRO A 35 22.16 1.26 22.79
C PRO A 35 20.71 0.98 22.42
N GLY A 36 19.85 2.00 22.40
CA GLY A 36 18.50 1.83 21.87
C GLY A 36 17.43 2.86 22.24
N GLU A 37 17.73 3.87 23.06
CA GLU A 37 16.74 4.91 23.33
C GLU A 37 16.91 6.08 22.35
N LEU A 38 15.93 6.20 21.44
CA LEU A 38 15.76 7.31 20.52
C LEU A 38 15.57 8.60 21.33
N VAL A 39 16.66 9.30 21.64
CA VAL A 39 16.60 10.69 22.11
C VAL A 39 16.21 11.55 20.91
N TYR A 40 14.90 11.68 20.70
CA TYR A 40 14.37 12.70 19.81
C TYR A 40 14.54 14.02 20.56
N SER A 41 15.31 14.96 20.01
CA SER A 41 15.36 16.32 20.54
C SER A 41 13.98 16.94 20.37
N SER A 42 13.09 16.77 21.34
CA SER A 42 12.03 17.73 21.58
C SER A 42 12.73 19.04 21.90
N GLN A 43 12.49 20.10 21.11
CA GLN A 43 12.78 21.43 21.61
C GLN A 43 12.15 21.57 23.01
N PRO A 44 12.86 22.13 24.00
CA PRO A 44 12.33 22.24 25.35
C PRO A 44 11.02 23.03 25.31
N GLY A 45 9.90 22.42 25.74
CA GLY A 45 8.64 23.13 25.96
C GLY A 45 7.41 22.72 25.13
N THR A 46 7.49 21.79 24.18
CA THR A 46 6.28 21.31 23.46
C THR A 46 5.96 19.85 23.77
N VAL A 47 5.19 19.62 24.84
CA VAL A 47 4.53 18.32 25.06
C VAL A 47 3.52 18.12 23.94
N ARG A 48 3.83 17.22 23.01
CA ARG A 48 2.93 16.93 21.89
C ARG A 48 1.67 16.25 22.43
N PRO A 49 0.46 16.66 22.01
CA PRO A 49 -0.76 16.04 22.49
C PRO A 49 -0.83 14.56 22.08
N TRP A 50 -1.22 13.69 23.03
CA TRP A 50 -1.36 12.24 22.80
C TRP A 50 -2.34 11.90 21.66
N TRP A 51 -3.36 12.73 21.44
CA TRP A 51 -4.33 12.57 20.35
C TRP A 51 -3.72 12.71 18.95
N MET A 52 -2.52 13.29 18.83
CA MET A 52 -1.82 13.39 17.55
C MET A 52 -1.12 12.09 17.14
N LEU A 53 -1.15 11.02 17.95
CA LEU A 53 -0.61 9.69 17.61
C LEU A 53 0.84 9.70 17.07
N GLY A 54 1.64 10.68 17.50
CA GLY A 54 3.03 10.87 17.08
C GLY A 54 3.23 11.63 15.76
N PHE A 55 2.18 12.09 15.07
CA PHE A 55 2.28 12.95 13.88
C PHE A 55 2.91 14.31 14.22
N GLU A 56 3.67 14.87 13.27
CA GLU A 56 4.27 16.21 13.43
C GLU A 56 3.37 17.32 12.89
N LYS A 57 2.55 17.01 11.88
CA LYS A 57 1.68 17.94 11.17
C LYS A 57 0.23 17.46 11.24
N ARG A 58 -0.72 18.39 11.46
CA ARG A 58 -2.16 18.09 11.43
C ARG A 58 -2.63 17.61 10.06
N SER A 59 -2.04 18.11 8.97
CA SER A 59 -2.33 17.66 7.61
C SER A 59 -1.99 16.19 7.41
N SER A 60 -0.84 15.72 7.93
CA SER A 60 -0.46 14.30 7.88
C SER A 60 -1.43 13.42 8.67
N LEU A 61 -1.91 13.89 9.82
CA LEU A 61 -2.96 13.19 10.59
C LEU A 61 -4.27 13.11 9.79
N GLY A 62 -4.69 14.22 9.16
CA GLY A 62 -5.90 14.23 8.33
C GLY A 62 -5.82 13.25 7.15
N LEU A 63 -4.67 13.22 6.45
CA LEU A 63 -4.43 12.24 5.38
C LEU A 63 -4.44 10.80 5.89
N PHE A 64 -3.85 10.55 7.06
CA PHE A 64 -3.88 9.24 7.69
C PHE A 64 -5.30 8.81 8.05
N VAL A 65 -6.11 9.69 8.62
CA VAL A 65 -7.51 9.38 8.95
C VAL A 65 -8.31 9.09 7.68
N PHE A 66 -8.10 9.86 6.60
CA PHE A 66 -8.80 9.64 5.34
C PHE A 66 -8.39 8.31 4.67
N PHE A 67 -7.10 8.14 4.34
CA PHE A 67 -6.63 6.97 3.60
C PHE A 67 -6.51 5.72 4.48
N GLY A 68 -5.95 5.87 5.68
CA GLY A 68 -5.86 4.78 6.66
C GLY A 68 -7.23 4.36 7.17
N GLY A 69 -8.14 5.31 7.40
CA GLY A 69 -9.54 5.01 7.75
C GLY A 69 -10.29 4.31 6.63
N ALA A 70 -10.11 4.72 5.37
CA ALA A 70 -10.69 4.03 4.22
C ALA A 70 -10.18 2.58 4.10
N MET A 71 -8.86 2.36 4.26
CA MET A 71 -8.27 1.02 4.24
C MET A 71 -8.78 0.15 5.40
N LEU A 72 -8.84 0.70 6.62
CA LEU A 72 -9.36 0.02 7.80
C LEU A 72 -10.84 -0.36 7.62
N GLY A 73 -11.65 0.61 7.20
CA GLY A 73 -13.08 0.41 6.95
C GLY A 73 -13.34 -0.62 5.85
N TYR A 74 -12.58 -0.57 4.75
CA TYR A 74 -12.67 -1.56 3.69
C TYR A 74 -12.30 -2.97 4.18
N SER A 75 -11.21 -3.09 4.96
CA SER A 75 -10.76 -4.36 5.53
C SER A 75 -11.82 -4.97 6.45
N LEU A 76 -12.41 -4.15 7.33
CA LEU A 76 -13.49 -4.57 8.22
C LEU A 76 -14.75 -4.98 7.44
N ALA A 77 -15.15 -4.19 6.44
CA ALA A 77 -16.30 -4.51 5.60
C ALA A 77 -16.12 -5.81 4.79
N LYS A 78 -14.87 -6.17 4.45
CA LYS A 78 -14.52 -7.42 3.75
C LYS A 78 -14.27 -8.61 4.69
N SER A 79 -14.09 -8.40 5.99
CA SER A 79 -13.83 -9.48 6.97
C SER A 79 -14.79 -10.68 6.91
N PRO A 80 -16.11 -10.54 6.65
CA PRO A 80 -17.00 -11.71 6.52
C PRO A 80 -16.60 -12.64 5.35
N SER A 81 -15.88 -12.12 4.36
CA SER A 81 -15.43 -12.89 3.18
C SER A 81 -14.39 -13.95 3.51
N MET A 82 -13.85 -13.99 4.73
CA MET A 82 -13.05 -15.11 5.24
C MET A 82 -13.86 -16.41 5.35
N SER A 83 -15.20 -16.32 5.38
CA SER A 83 -16.07 -17.46 5.15
C SER A 83 -16.38 -17.59 3.66
N PHE A 84 -16.06 -18.73 3.06
CA PHE A 84 -16.33 -18.96 1.63
C PHE A 84 -17.82 -18.79 1.29
N LYS A 85 -18.73 -19.15 2.20
CA LYS A 85 -20.18 -18.97 2.00
C LYS A 85 -20.55 -17.49 1.85
N GLU A 86 -19.95 -16.62 2.65
CA GLU A 86 -20.19 -15.17 2.58
C GLU A 86 -19.47 -14.54 1.39
N LEU A 87 -18.29 -15.05 1.04
CA LEU A 87 -17.57 -14.65 -0.18
C LEU A 87 -18.39 -14.97 -1.44
N LEU A 88 -18.98 -16.17 -1.53
CA LEU A 88 -19.76 -16.61 -2.68
C LEU A 88 -20.96 -15.69 -2.96
N LYS A 89 -21.59 -15.14 -1.92
CA LYS A 89 -22.69 -14.16 -2.04
C LYS A 89 -22.26 -12.80 -2.58
N ARG A 90 -20.97 -12.48 -2.48
CA ARG A 90 -20.38 -11.18 -2.86
C ARG A 90 -19.74 -11.21 -4.24
N PHE A 91 -19.54 -12.39 -4.81
CA PHE A 91 -19.06 -12.52 -6.17
C PHE A 91 -20.02 -11.89 -7.17
N ILE A 92 -19.44 -11.42 -8.28
CA ILE A 92 -20.24 -11.01 -9.43
C ILE A 92 -20.97 -12.27 -9.92
N PRO A 93 -22.26 -12.16 -10.30
CA PRO A 93 -22.99 -13.30 -10.86
C PRO A 93 -22.15 -14.02 -11.92
N GLY A 94 -22.13 -15.35 -11.87
CA GLY A 94 -21.35 -16.20 -12.78
C GLY A 94 -19.97 -16.62 -12.26
N GLU A 95 -19.29 -15.81 -11.44
CA GLU A 95 -17.94 -16.16 -10.94
C GLU A 95 -17.94 -17.39 -10.03
N GLY A 96 -19.05 -17.63 -9.32
CA GLY A 96 -19.23 -18.80 -8.46
C GLY A 96 -18.96 -20.13 -9.18
N TYR A 97 -19.28 -20.21 -10.48
CA TYR A 97 -18.98 -21.37 -11.31
C TYR A 97 -17.49 -21.78 -11.26
N TRP A 98 -16.59 -20.80 -11.25
CA TRP A 98 -15.15 -21.03 -11.19
C TRP A 98 -14.69 -21.22 -9.76
N PHE A 99 -15.06 -20.32 -8.85
CA PHE A 99 -14.52 -20.29 -7.50
C PHE A 99 -15.06 -21.38 -6.57
N GLU A 100 -16.10 -22.11 -6.96
CA GLU A 100 -16.50 -23.34 -6.27
C GLU A 100 -15.58 -24.53 -6.58
N GLN A 101 -14.86 -24.51 -7.71
CA GLN A 101 -13.91 -25.56 -8.06
C GLN A 101 -12.67 -25.48 -7.17
N THR A 102 -12.14 -26.64 -6.75
CA THR A 102 -11.10 -26.76 -5.72
C THR A 102 -9.90 -25.84 -5.94
N PHE A 103 -9.31 -25.84 -7.14
CA PHE A 103 -8.13 -25.04 -7.43
C PHE A 103 -8.37 -23.53 -7.26
N TRP A 104 -9.44 -23.01 -7.87
CA TRP A 104 -9.78 -21.59 -7.79
C TRP A 104 -10.21 -21.18 -6.39
N LYS A 105 -10.98 -22.04 -5.71
CA LYS A 105 -11.42 -21.86 -4.33
C LYS A 105 -10.25 -21.68 -3.38
N ILE A 106 -9.24 -22.55 -3.45
CA ILE A 106 -8.07 -22.47 -2.56
C ILE A 106 -7.33 -21.16 -2.79
N ASN A 107 -7.07 -20.79 -4.05
CA ASN A 107 -6.33 -19.57 -4.37
C ASN A 107 -7.05 -18.29 -3.94
N ILE A 108 -8.37 -18.19 -4.17
CA ILE A 108 -9.12 -17.02 -3.73
C ILE A 108 -9.21 -16.95 -2.19
N MET A 109 -9.34 -18.09 -1.50
CA MET A 109 -9.34 -18.09 -0.04
C MET A 109 -7.97 -17.68 0.53
N ILE A 110 -6.86 -18.17 -0.03
CA ILE A 110 -5.50 -17.71 0.33
C ILE A 110 -5.39 -16.19 0.14
N HIS A 111 -5.86 -15.68 -1.00
CA HIS A 111 -5.87 -14.24 -1.26
C HIS A 111 -6.63 -13.45 -0.19
N ILE A 112 -7.83 -13.90 0.21
CA ILE A 112 -8.67 -13.22 1.20
C ILE A 112 -8.07 -13.32 2.61
N PHE A 113 -7.64 -14.51 3.03
CA PHE A 113 -7.02 -14.71 4.35
C PHE A 113 -5.69 -13.96 4.51
N ALA A 114 -5.00 -13.66 3.41
CA ALA A 114 -3.78 -12.87 3.44
C ALA A 114 -4.05 -11.35 3.30
N SER A 115 -4.92 -10.93 2.37
CA SER A 115 -5.19 -9.50 2.10
C SER A 115 -5.88 -8.81 3.26
N VAL A 116 -6.90 -9.42 3.86
CA VAL A 116 -7.73 -8.74 4.86
C VAL A 116 -6.93 -8.44 6.13
N PRO A 117 -6.21 -9.42 6.74
CA PRO A 117 -5.36 -9.11 7.89
C PRO A 117 -4.21 -8.17 7.53
N SER A 118 -3.56 -8.36 6.38
CA SER A 118 -2.47 -7.48 5.94
C SER A 118 -2.93 -6.02 5.86
N SER A 119 -4.07 -5.77 5.20
CA SER A 119 -4.66 -4.44 5.05
C SER A 119 -5.08 -3.83 6.37
N PHE A 120 -5.73 -4.61 7.24
CA PHE A 120 -6.10 -4.17 8.59
C PHE A 120 -4.88 -3.76 9.41
N PHE A 121 -3.86 -4.63 9.48
CA PHE A 121 -2.70 -4.39 10.33
C PHE A 121 -1.73 -3.33 9.78
N SER A 122 -1.70 -3.12 8.47
CA SER A 122 -0.86 -2.10 7.82
C SER A 122 -1.12 -0.69 8.36
N VAL A 123 -2.36 -0.37 8.71
CA VAL A 123 -2.76 0.94 9.23
C VAL A 123 -1.98 1.28 10.51
N PHE A 124 -1.71 0.28 11.36
CA PHE A 124 -0.91 0.47 12.56
C PHE A 124 0.58 0.63 12.25
N CYS A 125 1.09 0.01 11.18
CA CYS A 125 2.47 0.25 10.73
C CYS A 125 2.69 1.72 10.32
N PHE A 126 1.68 2.39 9.75
CA PHE A 126 1.81 3.80 9.36
C PHE A 126 1.62 4.82 10.48
N LEU A 127 1.20 4.38 11.67
CA LEU A 127 1.11 5.28 12.83
C LEU A 127 2.51 5.68 13.31
N PRO A 128 2.84 6.98 13.39
CA PRO A 128 4.18 7.40 13.79
C PRO A 128 4.60 6.92 15.17
N ILE A 129 3.65 6.75 16.09
CA ILE A 129 3.92 6.22 17.42
C ILE A 129 4.53 4.80 17.39
N THR A 130 4.17 3.95 16.42
CA THR A 130 4.63 2.56 16.41
C THR A 130 6.13 2.47 16.15
N TRP A 131 6.67 3.21 15.18
CA TRP A 131 8.12 3.19 14.91
C TRP A 131 8.92 4.13 15.82
N LYS A 132 8.32 5.21 16.35
CA LYS A 132 9.01 6.12 17.30
C LYS A 132 9.16 5.50 18.68
N ARG A 133 8.12 4.84 19.20
CA ARG A 133 8.10 4.30 20.57
C ARG A 133 8.40 2.80 20.61
N TRP A 134 7.95 2.04 19.62
CA TRP A 134 8.07 0.58 19.60
C TRP A 134 8.69 0.05 18.30
N PRO A 135 9.94 0.46 17.96
CA PRO A 135 10.56 0.11 16.67
C PRO A 135 10.67 -1.39 16.41
N ARG A 136 10.90 -2.21 17.45
CA ARG A 136 10.92 -3.68 17.33
C ARG A 136 9.57 -4.26 16.92
N PHE A 137 8.48 -3.77 17.53
CA PHE A 137 7.12 -4.17 17.20
C PHE A 137 6.76 -3.75 15.78
N HIS A 138 7.06 -2.50 15.40
CA HIS A 138 6.85 -2.02 14.03
C HIS A 138 7.60 -2.89 13.00
N GLY A 139 8.86 -3.25 13.28
CA GLY A 139 9.64 -4.13 12.41
C GLY A 139 9.00 -5.52 12.24
N LEU A 140 8.67 -6.19 13.34
CA LEU A 140 8.05 -7.52 13.30
C LEU A 140 6.69 -7.50 12.57
N LEU A 141 5.80 -6.58 12.97
CA LEU A 141 4.48 -6.44 12.36
C LEU A 141 4.61 -6.09 10.87
N GLY A 142 5.53 -5.19 10.52
CA GLY A 142 5.80 -4.78 9.15
C GLY A 142 6.21 -5.95 8.26
N TYR A 143 7.09 -6.85 8.73
CA TYR A 143 7.46 -8.05 7.96
C TYR A 143 6.30 -9.04 7.81
N ILE A 144 5.53 -9.28 8.87
CA ILE A 144 4.34 -10.15 8.80
C ILE A 144 3.34 -9.62 7.77
N VAL A 145 3.00 -8.34 7.88
CA VAL A 145 2.09 -7.64 6.96
C VAL A 145 2.59 -7.70 5.52
N SER A 146 3.90 -7.50 5.31
CA SER A 146 4.55 -7.54 4.00
C SER A 146 4.49 -8.94 3.35
N ILE A 147 4.78 -10.00 4.13
CA ILE A 147 4.70 -11.39 3.65
C ILE A 147 3.26 -11.74 3.26
N LEU A 148 2.30 -11.38 4.12
CA LEU A 148 0.88 -11.58 3.82
C LEU A 148 0.46 -10.84 2.53
N LEU A 149 0.93 -9.61 2.33
CA LEU A 149 0.61 -8.85 1.11
C LEU A 149 1.17 -9.54 -0.14
N VAL A 150 2.41 -10.04 -0.11
CA VAL A 150 3.00 -10.76 -1.26
C VAL A 150 2.24 -12.05 -1.56
N ILE A 151 1.92 -12.86 -0.54
CA ILE A 151 1.09 -14.07 -0.70
C ILE A 151 -0.26 -13.71 -1.31
N SER A 152 -0.86 -12.62 -0.82
CA SER A 152 -2.13 -12.12 -1.32
C SER A 152 -2.05 -11.69 -2.79
N CYS A 153 -0.97 -11.03 -3.21
CA CYS A 153 -0.75 -10.62 -4.59
C CYS A 153 -0.65 -11.84 -5.53
N VAL A 154 0.03 -12.90 -5.11
CA VAL A 154 0.12 -14.16 -5.89
C VAL A 154 -1.27 -14.80 -6.02
N GLY A 155 -1.99 -14.95 -4.91
CA GLY A 155 -3.36 -15.49 -4.92
C GLY A 155 -4.31 -14.66 -5.77
N ALA A 156 -4.20 -13.32 -5.72
CA ALA A 156 -4.96 -12.39 -6.56
C ALA A 156 -4.64 -12.59 -8.05
N GLY A 157 -3.37 -12.68 -8.41
CA GLY A 157 -2.95 -12.87 -9.80
C GLY A 157 -3.50 -14.18 -10.38
N ILE A 158 -3.44 -15.27 -9.62
CA ILE A 158 -4.03 -16.54 -10.05
C ILE A 158 -5.55 -16.38 -10.20
N ALA A 159 -6.24 -15.88 -9.18
CA ALA A 159 -7.68 -15.70 -9.21
C ALA A 159 -8.15 -14.73 -10.33
N GLY A 160 -7.36 -13.73 -10.68
CA GLY A 160 -7.65 -12.71 -11.69
C GLY A 160 -7.91 -13.27 -13.09
N ARG A 161 -7.44 -14.49 -13.39
CA ARG A 161 -7.78 -15.19 -14.65
C ARG A 161 -9.27 -15.48 -14.80
N ARG A 162 -10.01 -15.56 -13.68
CA ARG A 162 -11.45 -15.85 -13.63
C ARG A 162 -12.24 -14.73 -12.95
N GLY A 163 -11.60 -13.97 -12.08
CA GLY A 163 -12.18 -12.83 -11.39
C GLY A 163 -12.64 -11.75 -12.36
N GLN A 164 -13.80 -11.20 -12.05
CA GLN A 164 -14.45 -10.07 -12.70
C GLN A 164 -14.65 -10.27 -14.20
N GLY A 165 -14.83 -11.53 -14.58
CA GLY A 165 -15.04 -11.96 -15.96
C GLY A 165 -13.80 -12.47 -16.67
N GLY A 166 -12.61 -12.26 -16.10
CA GLY A 166 -11.36 -12.81 -16.61
C GLY A 166 -11.03 -12.36 -18.03
N ASP A 167 -11.50 -11.19 -18.47
CA ASP A 167 -11.09 -10.61 -19.74
C ASP A 167 -9.64 -10.09 -19.65
N LEU A 168 -8.98 -9.93 -20.80
CA LEU A 168 -7.58 -9.52 -20.84
C LEU A 168 -7.34 -8.11 -20.28
N ASN A 169 -8.33 -7.21 -20.38
CA ASN A 169 -8.24 -5.88 -19.82
C ASN A 169 -8.22 -5.92 -18.28
N THR A 170 -9.12 -6.69 -17.67
CA THR A 170 -9.16 -6.94 -16.23
C THR A 170 -7.91 -7.69 -15.75
N GLN A 171 -7.49 -8.75 -16.45
CA GLN A 171 -6.30 -9.53 -16.10
C GLN A 171 -5.02 -8.67 -16.11
N SER A 172 -4.79 -7.92 -17.18
CA SER A 172 -3.61 -7.07 -17.31
C SER A 172 -3.54 -6.02 -16.20
N ALA A 173 -4.69 -5.42 -15.84
CA ALA A 173 -4.78 -4.48 -14.73
C ALA A 173 -4.42 -5.12 -13.38
N PHE A 174 -4.95 -6.31 -13.09
CA PHE A 174 -4.61 -7.06 -11.87
C PHE A 174 -3.13 -7.44 -11.82
N TYR A 175 -2.55 -7.92 -12.93
CA TYR A 175 -1.14 -8.28 -12.98
C TYR A 175 -0.22 -7.09 -12.79
N MET A 176 -0.56 -5.94 -13.39
CA MET A 176 0.19 -4.71 -13.18
C MET A 176 0.12 -4.24 -11.72
N LEU A 177 -1.08 -4.27 -11.13
CA LEU A 177 -1.27 -3.89 -9.72
C LEU A 177 -0.51 -4.81 -8.77
N ALA A 178 -0.68 -6.13 -8.92
CA ALA A 178 -0.08 -7.13 -8.06
C ALA A 178 1.45 -7.11 -8.14
N SER A 179 2.01 -7.00 -9.36
CA SER A 179 3.46 -6.89 -9.55
C SER A 179 4.01 -5.58 -8.97
N GLY A 180 3.37 -4.43 -9.26
CA GLY A 180 3.77 -3.15 -8.71
C GLY A 180 3.75 -3.12 -7.18
N ALA A 181 2.69 -3.64 -6.57
CA ALA A 181 2.56 -3.75 -5.12
C ALA A 181 3.61 -4.70 -4.53
N ALA A 182 3.79 -5.89 -5.10
CA ALA A 182 4.78 -6.86 -4.62
C ALA A 182 6.22 -6.32 -4.74
N CYS A 183 6.57 -5.73 -5.89
CA CYS A 183 7.87 -5.09 -6.08
C CYS A 183 8.12 -3.97 -5.07
N ALA A 184 7.14 -3.10 -4.85
CA ALA A 184 7.26 -2.03 -3.87
C ALA A 184 7.44 -2.56 -2.45
N VAL A 185 6.71 -3.62 -2.06
CA VAL A 185 6.90 -4.27 -0.75
C VAL A 185 8.29 -4.87 -0.63
N ILE A 186 8.73 -5.64 -1.62
CA ILE A 186 10.04 -6.31 -1.61
C ILE A 186 11.15 -5.28 -1.48
N LEU A 187 11.13 -4.24 -2.31
CA LEU A 187 12.13 -3.17 -2.25
C LEU A 187 12.10 -2.44 -0.91
N GLY A 188 10.91 -2.11 -0.39
CA GLY A 188 10.82 -1.47 0.92
C GLY A 188 11.31 -2.37 2.07
N CYS A 189 11.09 -3.68 2.02
CA CYS A 189 11.67 -4.63 2.97
C CYS A 189 13.20 -4.73 2.86
N VAL A 190 13.74 -4.73 1.63
CA VAL A 190 15.19 -4.70 1.39
C VAL A 190 15.81 -3.43 1.97
N GLN A 191 15.18 -2.27 1.74
CA GLN A 191 15.66 -0.99 2.27
C GLN A 191 15.54 -0.91 3.80
N ALA A 192 14.49 -1.50 4.40
CA ALA A 192 14.40 -1.64 5.86
C ALA A 192 15.56 -2.45 6.43
N ARG A 193 15.92 -3.59 5.80
CA ARG A 193 17.06 -4.41 6.22
C ARG A 193 18.39 -3.65 6.13
N ARG A 194 18.52 -2.78 5.13
CA ARG A 194 19.70 -1.90 4.95
C ARG A 194 19.72 -0.70 5.90
N GLY A 195 18.68 -0.50 6.71
CA GLY A 195 18.55 0.66 7.59
C GLY A 195 18.20 1.98 6.89
N ALA A 196 17.98 1.96 5.56
CA ALA A 196 17.67 3.15 4.75
C ALA A 196 16.20 3.59 4.95
N LEU A 197 15.97 4.39 5.99
CA LEU A 197 14.63 4.77 6.46
C LEU A 197 13.80 5.57 5.44
N ASP A 198 14.45 6.46 4.69
CA ASP A 198 13.81 7.27 3.66
C ASP A 198 13.31 6.39 2.50
N ALA A 199 14.19 5.57 1.95
CA ALA A 199 13.83 4.65 0.86
C ALA A 199 12.80 3.62 1.30
N HIS A 200 12.92 3.07 2.52
CA HIS A 200 11.92 2.17 3.10
C HIS A 200 10.53 2.83 3.13
N ARG A 201 10.43 4.06 3.67
CA ARG A 201 9.17 4.82 3.72
C ARG A 201 8.59 5.00 2.32
N GLU A 202 9.39 5.45 1.37
CA GLU A 202 8.92 5.73 0.01
C GLU A 202 8.35 4.49 -0.68
N TRP A 203 9.02 3.34 -0.57
CA TRP A 203 8.54 2.08 -1.13
C TRP A 203 7.30 1.53 -0.42
N MET A 204 7.24 1.63 0.91
CA MET A 204 6.05 1.20 1.66
C MET A 204 4.83 2.04 1.32
N ILE A 205 4.95 3.36 1.22
CA ILE A 205 3.78 4.20 0.88
C ILE A 205 3.31 3.88 -0.54
N ARG A 206 4.20 3.67 -1.51
CA ARG A 206 3.83 3.20 -2.87
C ARG A 206 3.03 1.91 -2.83
N ALA A 207 3.53 0.88 -2.13
CA ALA A 207 2.84 -0.40 -2.02
C ALA A 207 1.40 -0.26 -1.51
N TRP A 208 1.20 0.53 -0.45
CA TRP A 208 -0.10 0.66 0.19
C TRP A 208 -1.06 1.60 -0.54
N PHE A 209 -0.55 2.61 -1.25
CA PHE A 209 -1.36 3.40 -2.18
C PHE A 209 -1.80 2.58 -3.40
N TYR A 210 -0.93 1.74 -3.95
CA TYR A 210 -1.33 0.82 -5.02
C TYR A 210 -2.47 -0.08 -4.55
N ASN A 211 -2.37 -0.70 -3.37
CA ASN A 211 -3.46 -1.49 -2.81
C ASN A 211 -4.74 -0.66 -2.57
N GLY A 212 -4.62 0.62 -2.22
CA GLY A 212 -5.73 1.57 -2.14
C GLY A 212 -6.51 1.72 -3.44
N ALA A 213 -5.89 1.47 -4.60
CA ALA A 213 -6.57 1.50 -5.90
C ALA A 213 -7.73 0.49 -5.97
N LEU A 214 -7.68 -0.64 -5.25
CA LEU A 214 -8.79 -1.60 -5.21
C LEU A 214 -10.04 -1.01 -4.55
N ILE A 215 -9.87 -0.18 -3.52
CA ILE A 215 -10.99 0.51 -2.85
C ILE A 215 -11.66 1.45 -3.84
N THR A 216 -10.86 2.28 -4.52
CA THR A 216 -11.34 3.19 -5.56
C THR A 216 -11.98 2.44 -6.73
N THR A 217 -11.43 1.29 -7.12
CA THR A 217 -11.97 0.43 -8.19
C THR A 217 -13.36 -0.06 -7.86
N ASN A 218 -13.62 -0.52 -6.62
CA ASN A 218 -14.95 -1.00 -6.23
C ASN A 218 -16.02 0.10 -6.38
N VAL A 219 -15.69 1.34 -5.99
CA VAL A 219 -16.62 2.48 -6.12
C VAL A 219 -16.79 2.87 -7.58
N THR A 220 -15.69 3.05 -8.31
CA THR A 220 -15.71 3.51 -9.70
C THR A 220 -16.31 2.48 -10.65
N ALA A 221 -16.12 1.18 -10.42
CA ALA A 221 -16.75 0.11 -11.20
C ALA A 221 -18.27 0.09 -11.00
N LEU A 222 -18.77 0.30 -9.78
CA LEU A 222 -20.21 0.40 -9.51
C LEU A 222 -20.84 1.59 -10.24
N LEU A 223 -20.20 2.76 -10.17
CA LEU A 223 -20.65 3.97 -10.88
C LEU A 223 -20.62 3.76 -12.40
N SER A 224 -19.52 3.19 -12.91
CA SER A 224 -19.35 2.89 -14.33
C SER A 224 -20.42 1.91 -14.82
N ALA A 225 -20.79 0.92 -14.01
CA ALA A 225 -21.84 -0.03 -14.38
C ALA A 225 -23.22 0.64 -14.51
N GLN A 226 -23.51 1.68 -13.72
CA GLN A 226 -24.74 2.48 -13.88
C GLN A 226 -24.70 3.29 -15.18
N VAL A 227 -23.55 3.89 -15.51
CA VAL A 227 -23.37 4.62 -16.77
C VAL A 227 -23.52 3.70 -17.97
N VAL A 228 -22.86 2.54 -17.95
CA VAL A 228 -22.98 1.48 -18.96
C VAL A 228 -24.44 1.07 -19.16
N THR A 229 -25.18 0.90 -18.06
CA THR A 229 -26.62 0.59 -18.08
C THR A 229 -27.46 1.71 -18.70
N ALA A 230 -27.11 2.97 -18.44
CA ALA A 230 -27.82 4.12 -19.01
C ALA A 230 -27.56 4.27 -20.52
N ILE A 231 -26.35 3.94 -20.97
CA ILE A 231 -25.98 3.96 -22.40
C ILE A 231 -26.70 2.81 -23.15
N ASN A 232 -26.84 1.64 -22.50
CA ASN A 232 -27.67 0.53 -23.00
C ASN A 232 -27.23 -0.05 -24.37
N THR A 233 -25.94 0.01 -24.68
CA THR A 233 -25.36 -0.55 -25.92
C THR A 233 -24.18 -1.49 -25.67
N TYR A 234 -23.79 -1.71 -24.42
CA TYR A 234 -22.61 -2.50 -24.08
C TYR A 234 -22.98 -3.96 -23.82
N TYR A 235 -22.04 -4.85 -24.13
CA TYR A 235 -22.14 -6.29 -23.90
C TYR A 235 -20.82 -6.80 -23.35
N SER A 236 -20.88 -7.84 -22.52
CA SER A 236 -19.70 -8.59 -22.12
C SER A 236 -19.77 -10.02 -22.65
N LEU A 237 -18.61 -10.65 -22.88
CA LEU A 237 -18.53 -12.04 -23.27
C LEU A 237 -18.64 -12.95 -22.06
N TRP A 238 -19.43 -14.02 -22.18
CA TRP A 238 -19.66 -15.04 -21.16
C TRP A 238 -19.47 -16.42 -21.75
N ARG A 239 -19.12 -17.40 -20.93
CA ARG A 239 -19.15 -18.81 -21.34
C ARG A 239 -20.52 -19.40 -21.10
N CYS A 240 -20.95 -20.34 -21.93
CA CYS A 240 -22.23 -21.03 -21.73
C CYS A 240 -22.36 -21.69 -20.35
N ALA A 241 -21.26 -22.22 -19.80
CA ALA A 241 -21.22 -22.75 -18.43
C ALA A 241 -21.54 -21.69 -17.36
N GLU A 242 -21.03 -20.46 -17.51
CA GLU A 242 -21.29 -19.36 -16.57
C GLU A 242 -22.74 -18.90 -16.65
N VAL A 243 -23.29 -18.80 -17.86
CA VAL A 243 -24.70 -18.43 -18.09
C VAL A 243 -25.63 -19.49 -17.51
N GLY A 244 -25.36 -20.77 -17.78
CA GLY A 244 -26.12 -21.89 -17.23
C GLY A 244 -26.07 -21.93 -15.69
N TYR A 245 -24.90 -21.66 -15.09
CA TYR A 245 -24.75 -21.57 -13.64
C TYR A 245 -25.60 -20.44 -13.02
N VAL A 246 -25.74 -19.29 -13.70
CA VAL A 246 -26.57 -18.18 -13.22
C VAL A 246 -28.06 -18.47 -13.41
N LEU A 247 -28.47 -18.98 -14.57
CA LEU A 247 -29.89 -19.23 -14.90
C LEU A 247 -30.46 -20.43 -14.15
N LYS A 248 -29.65 -21.45 -13.86
CA LYS A 248 -30.06 -22.70 -13.18
C LYS A 248 -31.24 -23.41 -13.85
N SER A 249 -31.47 -23.16 -15.15
CA SER A 249 -32.54 -23.78 -15.95
C SER A 249 -32.05 -23.98 -17.38
N ALA A 250 -32.20 -25.22 -17.88
CA ALA A 250 -31.83 -25.57 -19.25
C ALA A 250 -32.77 -24.93 -20.27
N ASP A 251 -34.07 -24.89 -19.98
CA ASP A 251 -35.08 -24.27 -20.85
C ASP A 251 -34.85 -22.76 -20.97
N ALA A 252 -34.60 -22.09 -19.84
CA ALA A 252 -34.28 -20.65 -19.84
C ALA A 252 -32.98 -20.34 -20.58
N LEU A 253 -31.97 -21.22 -20.46
CA LEU A 253 -30.72 -21.10 -21.19
C LEU A 253 -30.92 -21.27 -22.69
N ALA A 254 -31.65 -22.30 -23.12
CA ALA A 254 -31.91 -22.56 -24.53
C ALA A 254 -32.76 -21.47 -25.18
N GLN A 255 -33.72 -20.90 -24.44
CA GLN A 255 -34.56 -19.82 -24.92
C GLN A 255 -33.80 -18.48 -25.05
N ALA A 256 -33.01 -18.12 -24.05
CA ALA A 256 -32.29 -16.83 -24.04
C ALA A 256 -30.98 -16.87 -24.83
N TYR A 257 -30.31 -18.03 -24.89
CA TYR A 257 -29.03 -18.22 -25.57
C TYR A 257 -29.01 -19.57 -26.33
N PRO A 258 -29.71 -19.68 -27.48
CA PRO A 258 -29.82 -20.92 -28.24
C PRO A 258 -28.47 -21.56 -28.61
N GLN A 259 -27.46 -20.73 -28.85
CA GLN A 259 -26.07 -21.16 -29.09
C GLN A 259 -25.47 -22.00 -27.95
N CYS A 260 -25.96 -21.87 -26.72
CA CYS A 260 -25.57 -22.69 -25.57
C CYS A 260 -26.29 -24.04 -25.48
N ALA A 261 -27.33 -24.28 -26.30
CA ALA A 261 -28.09 -25.54 -26.34
C ALA A 261 -27.66 -26.47 -27.49
N THR A 262 -26.65 -26.09 -28.28
CA THR A 262 -26.12 -26.95 -29.34
C THR A 262 -25.41 -28.18 -28.76
N PRO A 263 -25.38 -29.33 -29.46
CA PRO A 263 -24.65 -30.52 -28.99
C PRO A 263 -23.17 -30.25 -28.65
N ASN A 264 -22.53 -29.36 -29.40
CA ASN A 264 -21.16 -28.93 -29.13
C ASN A 264 -21.04 -28.11 -27.83
N ALA A 265 -21.98 -27.18 -27.58
CA ALA A 265 -22.00 -26.39 -26.34
C ALA A 265 -22.33 -27.25 -25.11
N LEU A 266 -23.18 -28.26 -25.25
CA LEU A 266 -23.50 -29.18 -24.15
C LEU A 266 -22.33 -30.09 -23.80
N SER A 267 -21.56 -30.54 -24.78
CA SER A 267 -20.35 -31.35 -24.55
C SER A 267 -19.18 -30.53 -24.01
N ASN A 268 -19.02 -29.28 -24.46
CA ASN A 268 -17.91 -28.40 -24.08
C ASN A 268 -18.37 -26.97 -23.69
N PRO A 269 -19.15 -26.81 -22.61
CA PRO A 269 -19.80 -25.54 -22.26
C PRO A 269 -18.83 -24.42 -21.85
N ASN A 270 -17.57 -24.79 -21.56
CA ASN A 270 -16.50 -23.85 -21.24
C ASN A 270 -15.87 -23.21 -22.48
N ASN A 271 -16.03 -23.79 -23.68
CA ASN A 271 -15.35 -23.35 -24.89
C ASN A 271 -16.26 -22.52 -25.82
N ILE A 272 -17.55 -22.48 -25.54
CA ILE A 272 -18.53 -21.68 -26.29
C ILE A 272 -18.82 -20.39 -25.53
N TYR A 273 -18.77 -19.28 -26.26
CA TYR A 273 -18.99 -17.95 -25.72
C TYR A 273 -20.24 -17.30 -26.30
N VAL A 274 -20.89 -16.48 -25.49
CA VAL A 274 -22.08 -15.70 -25.84
C VAL A 274 -21.94 -14.28 -25.33
N SER A 275 -22.50 -13.32 -26.06
CA SER A 275 -22.61 -11.94 -25.61
C SER A 275 -23.82 -11.79 -24.68
N VAL A 276 -23.60 -11.22 -23.50
CA VAL A 276 -24.65 -10.89 -22.54
C VAL A 276 -24.73 -9.37 -22.43
N HIS A 277 -25.92 -8.81 -22.59
CA HIS A 277 -26.12 -7.37 -22.50
C HIS A 277 -25.77 -6.83 -21.11
N ALA A 278 -25.07 -5.70 -21.06
CA ALA A 278 -24.51 -5.11 -19.86
C ALA A 278 -25.48 -4.09 -19.25
N SER A 279 -26.43 -4.57 -18.44
CA SER A 279 -27.48 -3.73 -17.85
C SER A 279 -27.82 -4.14 -16.43
N TRP A 280 -27.75 -3.19 -15.49
CA TRP A 280 -28.14 -3.39 -14.10
C TRP A 280 -29.63 -3.69 -13.90
N LYS A 281 -30.44 -3.44 -14.94
CA LYS A 281 -31.90 -3.62 -14.98
C LYS A 281 -32.32 -5.02 -15.45
N GLU A 282 -31.40 -5.85 -15.95
CA GLU A 282 -31.69 -7.14 -16.60
C GLU A 282 -31.28 -8.35 -15.74
N GLY A 283 -31.74 -8.36 -14.49
CA GLY A 283 -31.52 -9.48 -13.57
C GLY A 283 -30.03 -9.72 -13.24
N LEU A 284 -29.71 -10.96 -12.87
CA LEU A 284 -28.35 -11.31 -12.42
C LEU A 284 -27.34 -11.33 -13.57
N LEU A 285 -27.73 -11.82 -14.75
CA LEU A 285 -26.85 -11.84 -15.93
C LEU A 285 -26.49 -10.43 -16.38
N GLY A 286 -27.47 -9.54 -16.51
CA GLY A 286 -27.24 -8.16 -16.90
C GLY A 286 -26.36 -7.41 -15.89
N ARG A 287 -26.64 -7.54 -14.59
CA ARG A 287 -25.80 -6.97 -13.52
C ARG A 287 -24.38 -7.49 -13.54
N GLY A 288 -24.22 -8.81 -13.75
CA GLY A 288 -22.91 -9.43 -13.89
C GLY A 288 -22.15 -8.84 -15.08
N SER A 289 -22.83 -8.71 -16.22
CA SER A 289 -22.24 -8.19 -17.46
C SER A 289 -21.86 -6.71 -17.35
N ALA A 290 -22.69 -5.90 -16.69
CA ALA A 290 -22.40 -4.49 -16.38
C ALA A 290 -21.15 -4.33 -15.50
N MET A 291 -21.01 -5.18 -14.47
CA MET A 291 -19.80 -5.16 -13.63
C MET A 291 -18.56 -5.64 -14.39
N ARG A 292 -18.63 -6.76 -15.13
CA ARG A 292 -17.51 -7.30 -15.94
C ARG A 292 -16.99 -6.25 -16.93
N THR A 293 -17.89 -5.59 -17.65
CA THR A 293 -17.54 -4.54 -18.63
C THR A 293 -16.84 -3.35 -17.98
N SER A 294 -17.23 -3.01 -16.75
CA SER A 294 -16.76 -1.82 -16.05
C SER A 294 -15.45 -2.02 -15.29
N TYR A 295 -15.19 -3.23 -14.80
CA TYR A 295 -14.18 -3.45 -13.76
C TYR A 295 -12.75 -3.19 -14.23
N GLY A 296 -12.33 -3.74 -15.37
CA GLY A 296 -10.97 -3.56 -15.88
C GLY A 296 -10.62 -2.10 -16.13
N MET A 297 -11.53 -1.34 -16.76
CA MET A 297 -11.35 0.10 -17.00
C MET A 297 -11.31 0.90 -15.68
N ALA A 298 -12.21 0.60 -14.75
CA ALA A 298 -12.22 1.23 -13.43
C ALA A 298 -10.90 0.98 -12.67
N LEU A 299 -10.35 -0.23 -12.77
CA LEU A 299 -9.08 -0.58 -12.15
C LEU A 299 -7.91 0.19 -12.77
N TRP A 300 -7.84 0.30 -14.10
CA TRP A 300 -6.83 1.12 -14.77
C TRP A 300 -6.87 2.58 -14.34
N ILE A 301 -8.05 3.20 -14.33
CA ILE A 301 -8.22 4.59 -13.89
C ILE A 301 -7.78 4.74 -12.44
N ALA A 302 -8.22 3.85 -11.55
CA ALA A 302 -7.81 3.88 -10.16
C ALA A 302 -6.28 3.75 -10.02
N MET A 303 -5.64 2.83 -10.73
CA MET A 303 -4.18 2.67 -10.70
C MET A 303 -3.44 3.94 -11.14
N ILE A 304 -3.89 4.62 -12.20
CA ILE A 304 -3.27 5.86 -12.68
C ILE A 304 -3.42 6.96 -11.62
N ILE A 305 -4.62 7.14 -11.06
CA ILE A 305 -4.89 8.14 -10.03
C ILE A 305 -3.99 7.91 -8.80
N HIS A 306 -3.91 6.67 -8.33
CA HIS A 306 -3.10 6.33 -7.16
C HIS A 306 -1.60 6.41 -7.46
N GLY A 307 -1.16 5.96 -8.64
CA GLY A 307 0.24 6.03 -9.08
C GLY A 307 0.74 7.46 -9.20
N VAL A 308 0.01 8.34 -9.91
CA VAL A 308 0.37 9.76 -10.01
C VAL A 308 0.25 10.45 -8.65
N GLY A 309 -0.84 10.18 -7.92
CA GLY A 309 -1.10 10.77 -6.61
C GLY A 309 0.01 10.48 -5.60
N ILE A 310 0.54 9.25 -5.57
CA ILE A 310 1.62 8.92 -4.63
C ILE A 310 2.93 9.62 -4.99
N GLU A 311 3.28 9.71 -6.28
CA GLU A 311 4.51 10.41 -6.67
C GLU A 311 4.44 11.91 -6.37
N LEU A 312 3.27 12.53 -6.56
CA LEU A 312 3.04 13.92 -6.15
C LEU A 312 3.18 14.07 -4.63
N TYR A 313 2.61 13.17 -3.85
CA TYR A 313 2.73 13.17 -2.39
C TYR A 313 4.19 13.03 -1.91
N LEU A 314 4.97 12.13 -2.53
CA LEU A 314 6.37 11.95 -2.19
C LEU A 314 7.20 13.19 -2.54
N ARG A 315 6.93 13.84 -3.68
CA ARG A 315 7.55 15.13 -4.03
C ARG A 315 7.21 16.24 -3.04
N MET A 316 5.96 16.31 -2.57
CA MET A 316 5.57 17.27 -1.53
C MET A 316 6.20 16.98 -0.16
N THR A 317 6.64 15.74 0.08
CA THR A 317 7.23 15.30 1.36
C THR A 317 8.75 15.12 1.32
N LEU A 318 9.45 15.69 0.32
CA LEU A 318 10.92 15.59 0.18
C LEU A 318 11.71 16.01 1.43
N ARG A 319 11.23 17.02 2.17
CA ARG A 319 11.87 17.44 3.43
C ARG A 319 11.85 16.33 4.48
N GLU A 320 10.78 15.53 4.51
CA GLU A 320 10.68 14.37 5.41
C GLU A 320 11.65 13.26 4.96
N SER A 321 11.76 12.99 3.66
CA SER A 321 12.74 12.04 3.12
C SER A 321 14.18 12.45 3.48
N LYS A 322 14.56 13.73 3.30
CA LYS A 322 15.90 14.23 3.66
C LYS A 322 16.22 14.01 5.14
N LYS A 323 15.29 14.36 6.04
CA LYS A 323 15.44 14.16 7.48
C LYS A 323 15.63 12.68 7.85
N LEU A 324 14.90 11.77 7.20
CA LEU A 324 15.05 10.33 7.43
C LEU A 324 16.37 9.78 6.90
N ARG A 325 16.87 10.34 5.80
CA ARG A 325 18.19 9.99 5.24
C ARG A 325 19.32 10.40 6.17
N GLU A 326 19.32 11.64 6.67
CA GLU A 326 20.29 12.13 7.67
C GLU A 326 20.29 11.25 8.93
N LEU A 327 19.11 10.85 9.40
CA LEU A 327 18.99 9.94 10.55
C LEU A 327 19.54 8.54 10.25
N SER A 328 19.36 8.04 9.02
CA SER A 328 19.93 6.77 8.57
C SER A 328 21.47 6.81 8.56
N GLU A 329 22.05 7.89 8.01
CA GLU A 329 23.50 8.11 7.95
C GLU A 329 24.10 8.20 9.36
N GLN A 330 23.47 8.97 10.26
CA GLN A 330 23.90 9.07 11.67
C GLN A 330 23.93 7.70 12.37
N ARG A 331 22.92 6.86 12.14
CA ARG A 331 22.87 5.51 12.74
C ARG A 331 23.94 4.58 12.17
N ALA A 332 24.19 4.64 10.87
CA ALA A 332 25.24 3.85 10.23
C ALA A 332 26.63 4.21 10.79
N ASN A 333 26.94 5.50 10.87
CA ASN A 333 28.22 5.97 11.42
C ASN A 333 28.40 5.58 12.89
N ALA A 334 27.34 5.65 13.70
CA ALA A 334 27.40 5.26 15.12
C ALA A 334 27.65 3.74 15.29
N HIS A 335 27.07 2.92 14.41
CA HIS A 335 27.30 1.47 14.39
C HIS A 335 28.75 1.16 14.04
N GLU A 336 29.27 1.75 12.97
CA GLU A 336 30.65 1.55 12.51
C GLU A 336 31.66 1.98 13.59
N GLN A 337 31.44 3.12 14.25
CA GLN A 337 32.28 3.56 15.37
C GLN A 337 32.27 2.55 16.53
N THR A 338 31.12 1.96 16.83
CA THR A 338 30.99 0.96 17.89
C THR A 338 31.76 -0.33 17.54
N GLU A 339 31.64 -0.81 16.30
CA GLU A 339 32.39 -1.98 15.83
C GLU A 339 33.90 -1.75 15.86
N LEU A 340 34.37 -0.58 15.40
CA LEU A 340 35.78 -0.21 15.47
C LEU A 340 36.30 -0.16 16.91
N GLN A 341 35.49 0.30 17.87
CA GLN A 341 35.85 0.29 19.28
C GLN A 341 35.97 -1.13 19.85
N VAL A 342 35.06 -2.04 19.47
CA VAL A 342 35.11 -3.45 19.90
C VAL A 342 36.36 -4.14 19.32
N LEU A 343 36.64 -3.95 18.03
CA LEU A 343 37.83 -4.53 17.38
C LEU A 343 39.14 -4.03 18.03
N ARG A 344 39.24 -2.73 18.34
CA ARG A 344 40.40 -2.17 19.05
C ARG A 344 40.60 -2.74 20.46
N LYS A 345 39.53 -3.15 21.13
CA LYS A 345 39.62 -3.81 22.44
C LYS A 345 40.05 -5.26 22.34
N MET A 346 39.72 -5.95 21.24
CA MET A 346 40.15 -7.33 21.00
C MET A 346 41.61 -7.44 20.52
N SER A 347 42.15 -6.36 19.95
CA SER A 347 43.54 -6.31 19.45
C SER A 347 44.57 -5.87 20.50
N ARG A 348 44.16 -5.63 21.75
CA ARG A 348 45.02 -5.32 22.90
C ARG A 348 44.91 -6.47 23.88
#